data_AF-X1EH20-F1
#
_entry.id   AF-X1EH20-F1
#
_cell.length_a   1.000
_cell.length_b   1.000
_cell.length_c   1.000
_cell.angle_alpha   90.00
_cell.angle_beta   90.00
_cell.angle_gamma   90.00
#
_symmetry.space_group_name_H-M   'P 1'
#
loop_
_entity.id
_entity.type
_entity.pdbx_description
1 polymer ?
#
loop_
_entity_poly.entity_id
_entity_poly.type
_entity_poly.pdbx_seq_one_letter_code
_entity_poly.pdbx_strand_id
1 'polypeptide(L)' 'MDGVGIAIAGSAMAAFLAGIGSAIGIGIVGQQAAGVLSEDPEKFGSLFILVVLPGTQGFYGFLAS' A
#
# COMPACT_ATOMS: atom_id res chain seq x y z
N MET A 1 -19.89 -4.58 -26.48
CA MET A 1 -18.79 -4.49 -25.50
C MET A 1 -18.14 -5.85 -25.48
N ASP A 2 -16.95 -5.98 -26.05
CA ASP A 2 -16.27 -7.27 -26.10
C ASP A 2 -15.75 -7.61 -24.69
N GLY A 3 -15.86 -8.86 -24.27
CA GLY A 3 -15.55 -9.27 -22.89
C GLY A 3 -14.14 -8.92 -22.42
N VAL A 4 -13.19 -8.80 -23.36
CA VAL A 4 -11.82 -8.36 -23.13
C VAL A 4 -11.76 -6.92 -22.59
N GLY A 5 -12.59 -6.01 -23.10
CA GLY A 5 -12.62 -4.62 -22.64
C GLY A 5 -13.07 -4.50 -21.19
N ILE A 6 -14.02 -5.34 -20.78
CA ILE A 6 -14.50 -5.39 -19.38
C ILE A 6 -13.43 -6.00 -18.47
N ALA A 7 -12.74 -7.06 -18.92
CA ALA A 7 -11.66 -7.68 -18.15
C ALA A 7 -10.50 -6.70 -17.88
N ILE A 8 -10.07 -5.95 -18.90
CA ILE A 8 -9.02 -4.92 -18.75
C ILE A 8 -9.47 -3.81 -17.79
N ALA A 9 -10.72 -3.36 -17.88
CA ALA A 9 -11.23 -2.34 -16.98
C ALA A 9 -11.26 -2.83 -15.51
N GLY A 10 -11.69 -4.07 -15.28
CA GLY A 10 -11.67 -4.69 -13.94
C GLY A 10 -10.25 -4.82 -13.37
N SER A 11 -9.32 -5.29 -14.19
CA SER A 11 -7.89 -5.38 -13.88
C SER A 11 -7.31 -4.04 -13.43
N ALA A 12 -7.54 -2.99 -14.24
CA ALA A 12 -7.08 -1.64 -13.94
C ALA A 12 -7.67 -1.11 -12.62
N MET A 13 -8.97 -1.33 -12.38
CA MET A 13 -9.63 -0.91 -11.14
C MET A 13 -9.06 -1.64 -9.91
N ALA A 14 -8.81 -2.95 -10.01
CA ALA A 14 -8.27 -3.75 -8.91
C ALA A 14 -6.88 -3.25 -8.49
N ALA A 15 -5.97 -3.08 -9.45
CA ALA A 15 -4.63 -2.56 -9.18
C ALA A 15 -4.67 -1.12 -8.64
N PHE A 16 -5.49 -0.25 -9.23
CA PHE A 16 -5.51 1.18 -8.90
C PHE A 16 -6.07 1.45 -7.50
N LEU A 17 -7.24 0.90 -7.17
CA LEU A 17 -7.88 1.13 -5.88
C LEU A 17 -7.07 0.53 -4.73
N ALA A 18 -6.50 -0.66 -4.94
CA ALA A 18 -5.61 -1.29 -3.98
C ALA A 18 -4.31 -0.50 -3.77
N GLY A 19 -3.71 0.01 -4.86
CA GLY A 19 -2.54 0.88 -4.80
C GLY A 19 -2.80 2.16 -4.01
N ILE A 20 -3.95 2.80 -4.21
CA ILE A 20 -4.37 3.98 -3.44
C ILE A 20 -4.49 3.64 -1.95
N GLY A 21 -5.18 2.54 -1.61
CA GLY A 21 -5.34 2.11 -0.22
C GLY A 21 -4.00 1.87 0.47
N SER A 22 -3.06 1.20 -0.21
CA SER A 22 -1.70 1.03 0.30
C SER A 22 -0.95 2.33 0.47
N ALA A 23 -0.96 3.22 -0.52
CA ALA A 23 -0.25 4.50 -0.43
C ALA A 23 -0.73 5.35 0.76
N ILE A 24 -2.05 5.40 0.97
CA ILE A 24 -2.64 6.12 2.11
C ILE A 24 -2.21 5.47 3.43
N GLY A 25 -2.32 4.15 3.55
CA GLY A 25 -1.97 3.43 4.77
C GLY A 25 -0.48 3.56 5.13
N ILE A 26 0.41 3.41 4.15
CA ILE A 26 1.86 3.61 4.31
C ILE A 26 2.14 5.05 4.73
N GLY A 27 1.46 6.04 4.14
CA GLY A 27 1.62 7.46 4.49
C GLY A 27 1.27 7.74 5.95
N ILE A 28 0.13 7.22 6.44
CA ILE A 28 -0.32 7.41 7.82
C ILE A 28 0.68 6.81 8.81
N VAL A 29 1.05 5.54 8.64
CA VAL A 29 1.98 4.86 9.56
C VAL A 29 3.39 5.46 9.45
N GLY A 30 3.81 5.85 8.25
CA GLY A 30 5.10 6.50 7.99
C GLY A 30 5.24 7.84 8.73
N GLN A 31 4.19 8.66 8.75
CA GLN A 31 4.20 9.92 9.51
C GLN A 31 4.36 9.68 11.02
N GLN A 32 3.70 8.66 11.57
CA GLN A 32 3.84 8.32 12.99
C GLN A 32 5.24 7.75 13.30
N ALA A 33 5.75 6.86 12.44
CA ALA A 33 7.09 6.29 12.58
C ALA A 33 8.18 7.37 12.51
N ALA A 34 8.04 8.35 11.61
CA ALA A 34 8.98 9.47 11.51
C ALA A 34 9.02 10.31 12.79
N GLY A 35 7.88 10.52 13.45
CA GLY A 35 7.82 11.18 14.75
C GLY A 35 8.63 10.42 15.82
N VAL A 36 8.43 9.11 15.93
CA VAL A 36 9.18 8.27 16.89
C VAL A 36 10.67 8.26 16.56
N LEU A 37 11.04 8.16 15.28
CA LEU A 37 12.44 8.14 14.85
C LEU A 37 13.17 9.46 15.08
N SER A 38 12.45 10.58 15.21
CA SER A 38 13.05 11.86 15.57
C SER A 38 13.58 11.87 17.02
N GLU A 39 13.02 11.04 17.89
CA GLU A 39 13.44 10.90 19.29
C GLU A 39 14.31 9.66 19.52
N ASP A 40 13.99 8.55 18.84
CA ASP A 40 14.61 7.24 19.03
C ASP A 40 14.92 6.56 17.68
N PRO A 41 16.06 6.88 17.04
CA PRO A 41 16.41 6.37 15.72
C PRO A 41 16.74 4.87 15.70
N GLU A 42 17.06 4.27 16.85
CA GLU A 42 17.40 2.84 16.97
C GLU A 42 16.19 1.94 16.64
N LYS A 43 14.98 2.48 16.72
CA LYS A 43 13.72 1.77 16.42
C LYS A 43 13.39 1.61 14.94
N PHE A 44 14.25 2.07 14.02
CA PHE A 44 13.98 2.04 12.58
C PHE A 44 13.55 0.67 12.07
N GLY A 45 14.25 -0.40 12.42
CA GLY A 45 13.94 -1.75 11.91
C GLY A 45 12.53 -2.20 12.25
N SER A 46 12.13 -2.07 13.52
CA SER A 46 10.80 -2.47 13.99
C SER A 46 9.70 -1.57 13.42
N LEU A 47 9.93 -0.26 13.35
CA LEU A 47 8.97 0.69 12.80
C LEU A 47 8.81 0.54 11.29
N PHE A 48 9.89 0.24 10.56
CA PHE A 48 9.85 0.00 9.13
C PHE A 48 8.94 -1.18 8.78
N ILE A 49 9.00 -2.26 9.56
CA ILE A 49 8.09 -3.40 9.40
C ILE A 49 6.63 -2.92 9.50
N LEU A 50 6.30 -2.10 10.49
CA LEU A 50 4.94 -1.56 10.66
C LEU A 50 4.52 -0.66 9.49
N VAL A 51 5.43 0.16 8.98
CA VAL A 51 5.19 1.06 7.83
C VAL A 51 4.88 0.28 6.56
N VAL A 52 5.49 -0.89 6.35
CA VAL A 52 5.25 -1.70 5.15
C VAL A 52 4.02 -2.62 5.24
N LEU A 53 3.47 -2.88 6.43
CA LEU A 53 2.28 -3.72 6.60
C LEU A 53 1.08 -3.31 5.72
N PRO A 54 0.71 -2.01 5.62
CA PRO A 54 -0.38 -1.56 4.75
C PRO A 54 -0.07 -1.74 3.25
N GLY A 55 1.20 -1.95 2.88
CA GLY A 55 1.62 -2.23 1.50
C GLY A 55 1.05 -3.53 0.93
N THR A 56 0.59 -4.45 1.79
CA THR A 56 -0.06 -5.71 1.37
C THR A 56 -1.30 -5.48 0.52
N GLN A 57 -2.04 -4.38 0.71
CA GLN A 57 -3.24 -4.10 -0.08
C GLN A 57 -2.92 -3.97 -1.57
N GLY A 58 -1.88 -3.23 -1.93
CA GLY A 58 -1.39 -3.09 -3.29
C GLY A 58 -0.93 -4.42 -3.90
N PHE A 59 -0.29 -5.28 -3.10
CA PHE A 59 0.06 -6.63 -3.57
C PHE A 59 -1.19 -7.46 -3.88
N TYR A 60 -2.22 -7.41 -3.05
CA TYR A 60 -3.48 -8.12 -3.33
C TYR A 60 -4.17 -7.61 -4.60
N GLY A 61 -4.22 -6.29 -4.80
CA GLY A 61 -4.79 -5.71 -6.02
C GLY A 61 -4.00 -6.04 -7.28
N PHE A 62 -2.67 -6.09 -7.20
CA PHE A 62 -1.81 -6.48 -8.32
C PHE A 62 -1.91 -7.97 -8.66
N LEU A 63 -2.08 -8.85 -7.67
CA LEU A 63 -2.28 -10.28 -7.92
C LEU A 63 -3.66 -10.58 -8.53
N ALA A 64 -4.65 -9.76 -8.21
CA ALA A 64 -6.02 -9.92 -8.71
C ALA A 64 -6.27 -9.24 -10.06
N SER A 65 -5.42 -8.28 -10.45
CA SER A 65 -5.51 -7.54 -11.71
C SER A 65 -5.07 -8.37 -12.91
#